data_AF-A0A816Y4L5-F1
#
_entry.id   AF-A0A816Y4L5-F1
#
_cell.length_a   1.000
_cell.length_b   1.000
_cell.length_c   1.000
_cell.angle_alpha   90.00
_cell.angle_beta   90.00
_cell.angle_gamma   90.00
#
_symmetry.space_group_name_H-M   'P 1'
#
loop_
_entity.id
_entity.type
_entity.pdbx_description
1 polymer ?
#
loop_
_entity_poly.entity_id
_entity_poly.type
_entity_poly.pdbx_seq_one_letter_code
_entity_poly.pdbx_strand_id
1 'polypeptide(L)'
;MDSLIQLIVIFMVTMFISASISQAQRTTTVVIHNDLEGGLSLGYHCKSGDDLGYKSLAPGGSGSFSFKPDIFGRTETENLKSLDAHNANGG
;
A
#
# COMPACT_ATOMS: atom_id res chain seq x y z
N MET A 1 44.28 -14.32 -2.87
CA MET A 1 43.46 -13.38 -2.07
C MET A 1 42.32 -12.82 -2.91
N ASP A 2 42.53 -12.61 -4.21
CA ASP A 2 41.51 -12.06 -5.13
C ASP A 2 40.24 -12.91 -5.26
N SER A 3 40.36 -14.24 -5.33
CA SER A 3 39.19 -15.13 -5.42
C SER A 3 38.30 -15.09 -4.18
N LEU A 4 38.89 -15.02 -2.97
CA LEU A 4 38.13 -14.91 -1.71
C LEU A 4 37.43 -13.55 -1.63
N ILE A 5 38.12 -12.47 -2.00
CA ILE A 5 37.57 -11.12 -1.99
C ILE A 5 36.44 -11.00 -3.03
N GLN A 6 36.62 -11.54 -4.23
CA GLN A 6 35.56 -11.60 -5.25
C GLN A 6 34.33 -12.38 -4.75
N LEU A 7 34.52 -13.51 -4.08
CA LEU A 7 33.42 -14.29 -3.52
C LEU A 7 32.64 -13.51 -2.45
N ILE A 8 33.35 -12.82 -1.55
CA ILE A 8 32.74 -11.97 -0.52
C ILE A 8 31.93 -10.83 -1.16
N VAL A 9 32.49 -10.17 -2.18
CA VAL A 9 31.80 -9.08 -2.90
C VAL A 9 30.54 -9.59 -3.60
N ILE A 10 30.60 -10.74 -4.28
CA ILE A 10 29.41 -11.35 -4.91
C ILE A 10 28.34 -11.64 -3.87
N PHE A 11 28.72 -12.23 -2.72
CA PHE A 11 27.77 -12.57 -1.67
C PHE A 11 27.11 -11.33 -1.05
N MET A 12 27.87 -10.25 -0.88
CA MET A 12 27.35 -8.96 -0.42
C MET A 12 26.36 -8.36 -1.42
N VAL A 13 26.69 -8.38 -2.71
CA VAL A 13 25.82 -7.87 -3.78
C VAL A 13 24.54 -8.70 -3.88
N THR A 14 24.63 -10.04 -3.84
CA THR A 14 23.44 -10.90 -3.91
C THR A 14 22.54 -10.74 -2.69
N MET A 15 23.10 -10.62 -1.49
CA MET A 15 22.36 -10.34 -0.26
C MET A 15 21.63 -8.98 -0.35
N PHE A 16 22.28 -7.96 -0.92
CA PHE A 16 21.68 -6.63 -1.06
C PHE A 16 20.53 -6.61 -2.08
N ILE A 17 20.71 -7.28 -3.23
CA ILE A 17 19.69 -7.41 -4.27
C ILE A 17 18.47 -8.18 -3.73
N SER A 18 18.70 -9.29 -3.02
CA SER A 18 17.61 -10.10 -2.46
C SER A 18 16.83 -9.36 -1.37
N ALA A 19 17.50 -8.60 -0.50
CA ALA A 19 16.83 -7.74 0.48
C ALA A 19 15.96 -6.65 -0.18
N SER A 20 16.44 -6.08 -1.29
CA SER A 20 15.71 -5.05 -2.05
C SER A 20 14.47 -5.62 -2.75
N ILE A 21 14.60 -6.78 -3.40
CA ILE A 21 13.47 -7.49 -4.04
C ILE A 21 12.42 -7.88 -2.98
N SER A 22 12.86 -8.40 -1.83
CA SER A 22 11.95 -8.83 -0.76
C SER A 22 11.09 -7.68 -0.24
N GLN A 23 11.65 -6.47 -0.10
CA GLN A 23 10.88 -5.29 0.29
C GLN A 23 9.86 -4.90 -0.79
N ALA A 24 10.25 -4.89 -2.06
CA ALA A 24 9.35 -4.54 -3.16
C ALA A 24 8.22 -5.54 -3.42
N GLN A 25 8.32 -6.76 -2.87
CA GLN A 25 7.24 -7.73 -2.93
C GLN A 25 6.22 -7.58 -1.79
N ARG A 26 6.45 -6.70 -0.81
CA ARG A 26 5.51 -6.50 0.29
C ARG A 26 4.30 -5.69 -0.14
N THR A 27 3.21 -6.38 -0.43
CA THR A 27 1.92 -5.74 -0.68
C THR A 27 1.24 -5.40 0.65
N THR A 28 0.87 -4.14 0.84
CA THR A 28 0.01 -3.71 1.95
C THR A 28 -1.42 -3.62 1.45
N THR A 29 -2.33 -4.39 2.05
CA THR A 29 -3.76 -4.34 1.74
C THR A 29 -4.51 -3.69 2.88
N VAL A 30 -5.28 -2.66 2.57
CA VAL A 30 -6.20 -2.01 3.50
C VAL A 30 -7.60 -2.46 3.16
N VAL A 31 -8.34 -2.90 4.19
CA VAL A 31 -9.74 -3.31 4.08
C VAL A 31 -10.56 -2.34 4.92
N ILE A 32 -11.64 -1.85 4.34
CA ILE A 32 -12.58 -0.91 4.96
C ILE A 32 -13.90 -1.63 5.11
N HIS A 33 -14.45 -1.59 6.32
CA HIS A 33 -15.77 -2.10 6.65
C HIS A 33 -16.66 -0.93 7.05
N ASN A 34 -17.87 -0.88 6.48
CA ASN A 34 -18.87 0.10 6.86
C ASN A 34 -19.80 -0.47 7.93
N ASP A 35 -19.40 -0.28 9.19
CA ASP A 35 -20.18 -0.66 10.36
C ASP A 35 -20.92 0.53 10.99
N LEU A 36 -21.16 1.60 10.22
CA LEU A 36 -21.91 2.75 10.69
C LEU A 36 -23.35 2.36 11.03
N GLU A 37 -23.78 2.71 12.25
CA GLU A 37 -25.15 2.45 12.72
C GLU A 37 -26.18 3.26 11.92
N GLY A 38 -27.43 2.78 11.91
CA GLY A 38 -28.55 3.49 11.27
C GLY A 38 -28.61 3.36 9.74
N GLY A 39 -27.88 2.43 9.14
CA GLY A 39 -27.92 2.19 7.69
C GLY A 39 -27.24 3.31 6.91
N LEU A 40 -26.18 3.90 7.46
CA LEU A 40 -25.45 5.00 6.84
C LEU A 40 -24.44 4.50 5.80
N SER A 41 -24.29 5.25 4.72
CA SER A 41 -23.28 4.98 3.70
C SER A 41 -21.96 5.64 4.10
N LEU A 42 -20.85 4.92 3.93
CA LEU A 42 -19.51 5.43 4.21
C LEU A 42 -18.85 5.93 2.92
N GLY A 43 -18.64 7.24 2.84
CA GLY A 43 -17.83 7.88 1.83
C GLY A 43 -16.37 7.85 2.25
N TYR A 44 -15.48 7.42 1.36
CA TYR A 44 -14.06 7.45 1.64
C TYR A 44 -13.23 7.86 0.42
N HIS A 45 -12.14 8.55 0.71
CA HIS A 45 -11.17 8.99 -0.27
C HIS A 45 -9.79 8.50 0.17
N CYS A 46 -9.14 7.73 -0.71
CA CYS A 46 -7.83 7.18 -0.43
C CYS A 46 -6.79 7.92 -1.27
N LYS A 47 -5.87 8.60 -0.59
CA LYS A 47 -4.79 9.32 -1.25
C LYS A 47 -3.50 8.50 -1.14
N SER A 48 -2.93 8.09 -2.26
CA SER A 48 -1.52 7.69 -2.35
C SER A 48 -0.75 8.75 -3.16
N GLY A 49 0.42 8.44 -3.71
CA GLY A 49 1.06 9.28 -4.73
C GLY A 49 0.14 9.65 -5.89
N ASP A 50 -0.79 8.77 -6.27
CA ASP A 50 -1.89 9.07 -7.19
C ASP A 50 -3.20 9.10 -6.40
N ASP A 51 -4.14 9.94 -6.86
CA ASP A 51 -5.48 9.99 -6.30
C ASP A 51 -6.29 8.75 -6.76
N LEU A 52 -6.66 7.88 -5.83
CA LEU A 52 -7.48 6.68 -6.13
C LEU A 52 -8.97 7.00 -6.26
N GLY A 53 -9.34 8.27 -6.09
CA GLY A 53 -10.69 8.78 -6.23
C GLY A 53 -11.58 8.55 -5.02
N TYR A 54 -12.77 9.13 -5.08
CA TYR A 54 -13.81 8.96 -4.07
C TYR A 54 -14.59 7.66 -4.29
N LYS A 55 -14.87 6.95 -3.19
CA LYS A 55 -15.66 5.72 -3.18
C LYS A 55 -16.73 5.79 -2.09
N SER A 56 -17.82 5.06 -2.28
CA SER A 56 -18.90 4.94 -1.31
C SER A 56 -19.19 3.47 -1.03
N LEU A 57 -19.34 3.13 0.25
CA LEU A 57 -19.74 1.80 0.72
C LEU A 57 -21.15 1.87 1.28
N ALA A 58 -21.99 0.97 0.81
CA ALA A 58 -23.31 0.74 1.38
C ALA A 58 -23.19 0.22 2.83
N PRO A 59 -24.27 0.30 3.64
CA PRO A 59 -24.27 -0.20 5.02
C PRO A 59 -23.91 -1.70 5.08
N GLY A 60 -23.01 -2.07 6.00
CA GLY A 60 -22.50 -3.44 6.14
C GLY A 60 -21.58 -3.89 4.99
N GLY A 61 -21.29 -3.01 4.03
CA GLY A 61 -20.42 -3.29 2.90
C GLY A 61 -18.94 -3.22 3.28
N SER A 62 -18.10 -3.84 2.45
CA SER A 62 -16.65 -3.75 2.58
C SER A 62 -15.98 -3.44 1.25
N GLY A 63 -14.89 -2.69 1.31
CA GLY A 63 -14.03 -2.40 0.16
C GLY A 63 -12.57 -2.64 0.53
N SER A 64 -11.72 -2.83 -0.47
CA SER A 64 -10.28 -2.97 -0.24
C SER A 64 -9.47 -2.31 -1.34
N PHE A 65 -8.23 -1.99 -0.99
CA PHE A 65 -7.20 -1.56 -1.93
C PHE A 65 -5.84 -2.04 -1.45
N SER A 66 -4.95 -2.27 -2.41
CA SER A 66 -3.62 -2.82 -2.16
C SER A 66 -2.57 -1.92 -2.79
N PHE A 67 -1.47 -1.71 -2.07
CA PHE A 67 -0.30 -0.99 -2.54
C PHE A 67 0.89 -1.93 -2.55
N LYS A 68 1.73 -1.80 -3.57
CA LYS A 68 2.97 -2.54 -3.69
C LYS A 68 4.11 -1.55 -3.93
N PRO A 69 5.18 -1.58 -3.12
CA PRO A 69 6.31 -0.71 -3.32
C PRO A 69 7.16 -1.13 -4.55
N ASP A 70 7.70 -0.16 -5.28
CA ASP A 70 8.66 -0.31 -6.37
C ASP A 70 10.04 -0.47 -5.78
N ILE A 71 10.84 -1.32 -6.43
CA ILE A 71 12.19 -1.70 -6.02
C ILE A 71 13.12 -0.48 -6.00
N PHE A 72 12.79 0.55 -6.77
CA PHE A 72 13.62 1.74 -6.93
C PHE A 72 13.12 2.94 -6.11
N GLY A 73 12.05 2.80 -5.32
CA GLY A 73 11.47 3.89 -4.52
C GLY A 73 11.07 5.11 -5.36
N ARG A 74 10.81 4.90 -6.66
CA ARG A 74 10.57 5.98 -7.63
C ARG A 74 9.14 6.49 -7.61
N THR A 75 8.27 5.86 -6.83
CA THR A 75 6.84 6.11 -6.91
C THR A 75 6.31 6.40 -5.50
N GLU A 76 5.96 7.67 -5.25
CA GLU A 76 5.24 8.07 -4.03
C GLU A 76 3.84 7.41 -3.93
N THR A 77 3.42 6.69 -4.98
CA THR A 77 2.16 5.97 -5.18
C THR A 77 1.96 4.75 -4.27
N GLU A 78 2.92 4.46 -3.41
CA GLU A 78 3.14 3.10 -2.87
C GLU A 78 2.72 2.89 -1.43
N ASN A 79 2.30 3.96 -0.75
CA ASN A 79 1.78 3.87 0.60
C ASN A 79 0.52 4.71 0.74
N LEU A 80 -0.36 4.28 1.63
CA LEU A 80 -1.48 5.10 2.07
C LEU A 80 -0.93 6.38 2.71
N LYS A 81 -1.22 7.53 2.11
CA LYS A 81 -0.83 8.84 2.66
C LYS A 81 -1.92 9.41 3.55
N SER A 82 -3.17 9.32 3.10
CA SER A 82 -4.36 9.73 3.86
C SER A 82 -5.54 8.84 3.50
N LEU A 83 -6.36 8.55 4.51
CA LEU A 83 -7.69 7.97 4.35
C LEU A 83 -8.68 8.92 5.01
N ASP A 84 -9.47 9.60 4.19
CA ASP A 84 -10.52 10.50 4.66
C ASP A 84 -11.85 9.76 4.55
N ALA A 85 -12.56 9.61 5.67
CA ALA A 85 -13.80 8.86 5.75
C ALA A 85 -14.90 9.72 6.39
N HIS A 86 -16.08 9.73 5.79
CA HIS A 86 -17.22 10.52 6.25
C HIS A 86 -18.54 9.85 5.90
N ASN A 87 -19.61 10.30 6.55
CA ASN A 87 -20.96 9.89 6.19
C ASN A 87 -21.31 10.44 4.79
N ALA A 88 -21.55 9.56 3.83
CA ALA A 88 -21.87 9.92 2.44
C ALA A 88 -23.32 10.40 2.26
N ASN A 89 -24.17 10.28 3.28
CA ASN A 89 -25.58 10.62 3.17
C ASN A 89 -25.87 12.14 3.32
N GLY A 90 -24.86 12.99 3.43
CA GLY A 90 -25.00 14.46 3.39
C GLY A 90 -25.86 15.02 4.53
N GLY A 91 -25.22 15.40 5.62
CA GLY A 91 -25.79 16.28 6.65
C GLY A 91 -25.19 17.67 6.54
#